data_AF-A0A1I2FB24-F1
#
_entry.id   AF-A0A1I2FB24-F1
#
_cell.length_a   1.000
_cell.length_b   1.000
_cell.length_c   1.000
_cell.angle_alpha   90.00
_cell.angle_beta   90.00
_cell.angle_gamma   90.00
#
_symmetry.space_group_name_H-M   'P 1'
#
loop_
_entity.id
_entity.type
_entity.pdbx_description
1 polymer ?
#
loop_
_entity_poly.entity_id
_entity_poly.type
_entity_poly.pdbx_seq_one_letter_code
_entity_poly.pdbx_strand_id
1 'polypeptide(L)'
;MRTLPAALAAFLLAVPLHGTPAVPLHGTPASPDRPPAPAPGTATALRTTIPGTATALNAATATALNTAADAFDTATAVGLDAATPDIAAGHAPSLSVETHAAASGSTTAQSVVSDNVTAQSVTSGNVTAQSVTSGSTTARAGVSLRTVSQALAEVPCPKPKIAKPSAPPRPTPPAEVAEDMTVGGQALATHGLVVPEGSASPPALTATTWLVADLGTGEVLGACGPHVHQTPASVQKMLLAATAIDQLDPARKMTVTRGDLDIEPGSSAVGLVVGGTYSISTLWLGLMLNSGNDAANALARLAGGGGTDGLRKTVAAMNAKAAALGARQTHAVTPSGLDGKGQFTSAYDLALIARVCFANADFRKYVLTKTAQMPAQKKPKAGGFQFQNENKLIYNYPGALGGKTGFTDLARHSYVGAATRNGRTLVATVLGAEARPLRGWEQGAALLDWGFSLPAGASVGKLVTPEEVAAAAEASSATPESTSAGGGGEAVQAAHPSGPTGLTVVAAVSVAATLTAIPLLLLLTQRRQRRRQSPPHQRPSA
;
A
#
# COMPACT_ATOMS: atom_id res chain seq x y z
N MET A 1 7.26 -32.18 -60.60
CA MET A 1 8.41 -31.25 -60.80
C MET A 1 9.00 -30.99 -59.41
N ARG A 2 10.32 -31.16 -59.17
CA ARG A 2 11.42 -30.22 -59.48
C ARG A 2 11.16 -28.83 -58.85
N THR A 3 11.96 -28.30 -57.91
CA THR A 3 13.32 -28.68 -57.44
C THR A 3 13.62 -28.29 -55.97
N LEU A 4 14.51 -29.06 -55.32
CA LEU A 4 15.32 -28.72 -54.12
C LEU A 4 16.71 -28.13 -54.59
N PRO A 5 17.78 -27.88 -53.77
CA PRO A 5 18.01 -28.13 -52.33
C PRO A 5 18.75 -27.00 -51.54
N ALA A 6 19.21 -27.33 -50.31
CA ALA A 6 20.53 -27.00 -49.72
C ALA A 6 20.80 -25.55 -49.21
N ALA A 7 21.66 -25.32 -48.20
CA ALA A 7 22.35 -26.14 -47.17
C ALA A 7 23.01 -25.17 -46.15
N LEU A 8 23.71 -25.51 -45.06
CA LEU A 8 24.18 -26.75 -44.35
C LEU A 8 24.06 -26.40 -42.82
N ALA A 9 24.51 -27.09 -41.76
CA ALA A 9 25.29 -28.30 -41.49
C ALA A 9 24.96 -28.86 -40.08
N ALA A 10 25.73 -29.83 -39.57
CA ALA A 10 25.69 -30.31 -38.18
C ALA A 10 27.10 -30.72 -37.69
N PHE A 11 27.27 -30.89 -36.37
CA PHE A 11 28.43 -31.61 -35.80
C PHE A 11 28.02 -32.41 -34.57
N LEU A 12 28.52 -33.66 -34.46
CA LEU A 12 28.06 -34.64 -33.45
C LEU A 12 29.14 -35.73 -33.27
N LEU A 13 29.75 -35.82 -32.08
CA LEU A 13 30.63 -36.89 -31.57
C LEU A 13 30.74 -36.66 -30.03
N ALA A 14 31.06 -37.58 -29.13
CA ALA A 14 30.86 -39.02 -28.96
C ALA A 14 31.75 -39.46 -27.77
N VAL A 15 31.12 -39.64 -26.59
CA VAL A 15 31.27 -40.78 -25.65
C VAL A 15 32.62 -41.55 -25.66
N PRO A 16 33.29 -41.69 -24.48
CA PRO A 16 33.24 -43.00 -23.81
C PRO A 16 33.00 -42.98 -22.28
N LEU A 17 32.41 -44.08 -21.78
CA LEU A 17 32.25 -44.46 -20.37
C LEU A 17 33.04 -45.75 -20.08
N HIS A 18 33.79 -45.81 -18.98
CA HIS A 18 34.35 -47.00 -18.28
C HIS A 18 34.56 -46.59 -16.79
N GLY A 19 34.59 -47.44 -15.74
CA GLY A 19 34.31 -48.88 -15.68
C GLY A 19 34.67 -49.54 -14.31
N THR A 20 33.72 -49.57 -13.36
CA THR A 20 33.53 -50.59 -12.26
C THR A 20 34.62 -50.67 -11.11
N PRO A 21 34.63 -51.61 -10.11
CA PRO A 21 34.33 -51.24 -8.70
C PRO A 21 35.10 -51.91 -7.49
N ALA A 22 35.04 -51.30 -6.28
CA ALA A 22 35.31 -51.89 -4.93
C ALA A 22 34.89 -50.90 -3.80
N VAL A 23 34.39 -51.18 -2.56
CA VAL A 23 33.84 -52.36 -1.83
C VAL A 23 34.85 -53.36 -1.20
N PRO A 24 34.80 -53.71 0.12
CA PRO A 24 34.37 -52.98 1.35
C PRO A 24 35.32 -53.17 2.58
N LEU A 25 34.99 -52.63 3.78
CA LEU A 25 35.53 -53.13 5.09
C LEU A 25 34.52 -53.02 6.25
N HIS A 26 34.61 -53.97 7.21
CA HIS A 26 33.83 -54.08 8.45
C HIS A 26 34.66 -53.67 9.69
N GLY A 27 34.01 -53.43 10.85
CA GLY A 27 34.66 -53.57 12.17
C GLY A 27 34.19 -52.64 13.30
N THR A 28 33.60 -53.21 14.36
CA THR A 28 33.31 -52.60 15.69
C THR A 28 34.14 -53.37 16.76
N PRO A 29 34.05 -53.19 18.11
CA PRO A 29 33.23 -52.28 18.96
C PRO A 29 33.90 -51.62 20.22
N ALA A 30 33.20 -50.64 20.81
CA ALA A 30 32.94 -50.30 22.24
C ALA A 30 33.99 -50.34 23.43
N SER A 31 33.78 -49.38 24.37
CA SER A 31 33.97 -49.42 25.86
C SER A 31 35.36 -49.21 26.50
N PRO A 32 35.47 -48.77 27.78
CA PRO A 32 34.60 -47.86 28.58
C PRO A 32 35.36 -46.81 29.48
N ASP A 33 34.62 -46.13 30.37
CA ASP A 33 35.00 -45.46 31.65
C ASP A 33 35.94 -44.23 31.73
N ARG A 34 35.35 -43.06 32.07
CA ARG A 34 35.59 -42.34 33.36
C ARG A 34 34.58 -41.19 33.63
N PRO A 35 34.44 -40.68 34.89
CA PRO A 35 33.26 -39.92 35.35
C PRO A 35 33.35 -38.37 35.22
N PRO A 36 32.23 -37.64 35.43
CA PRO A 36 32.13 -36.17 35.34
C PRO A 36 32.18 -35.42 36.71
N ALA A 37 31.99 -34.09 36.65
CA ALA A 37 31.83 -33.14 37.78
C ALA A 37 33.16 -32.73 38.49
N PRO A 38 33.24 -31.59 39.23
CA PRO A 38 32.17 -30.78 39.84
C PRO A 38 31.97 -29.37 39.27
N ALA A 39 30.92 -28.70 39.75
CA ALA A 39 30.70 -27.26 39.60
C ALA A 39 30.21 -26.65 40.95
N PRO A 40 30.73 -25.48 41.37
CA PRO A 40 30.12 -24.63 42.40
C PRO A 40 29.30 -23.49 41.75
N GLY A 41 28.28 -22.92 42.40
CA GLY A 41 27.73 -23.23 43.72
C GLY A 41 26.35 -22.58 43.91
N THR A 42 25.67 -22.90 45.01
CA THR A 42 24.30 -22.45 45.31
C THR A 42 24.25 -21.04 45.91
N ALA A 43 23.23 -20.27 45.51
CA ALA A 43 22.75 -19.12 46.27
C ALA A 43 21.24 -19.25 46.46
N THR A 44 20.79 -19.40 47.71
CA THR A 44 19.38 -19.60 48.07
C THR A 44 18.77 -18.29 48.56
N ALA A 45 17.62 -17.91 48.00
CA ALA A 45 16.75 -16.88 48.55
C ALA A 45 15.30 -17.41 48.59
N LEU A 46 14.51 -16.95 49.57
CA LEU A 46 13.24 -17.59 49.94
C LEU A 46 12.04 -17.18 49.08
N ARG A 47 11.00 -18.04 49.13
CA ARG A 47 9.65 -17.79 48.62
C ARG A 47 9.02 -16.54 49.24
N THR A 48 8.18 -15.87 48.45
CA THR A 48 6.78 -15.62 48.87
C THR A 48 5.84 -15.74 47.67
N THR A 49 4.65 -16.32 47.87
CA THR A 49 3.60 -16.48 46.86
C THR A 49 2.23 -16.47 47.54
N ILE A 50 1.29 -15.63 47.08
CA ILE A 50 -0.18 -15.85 47.18
C ILE A 50 -0.92 -14.80 46.29
N PRO A 51 -2.15 -15.06 45.78
CA PRO A 51 -2.64 -14.42 44.55
C PRO A 51 -3.96 -13.64 44.67
N GLY A 52 -4.38 -13.02 43.55
CA GLY A 52 -5.64 -12.28 43.37
C GLY A 52 -5.40 -10.81 42.97
N THR A 53 -6.30 -10.10 42.29
CA THR A 53 -7.56 -10.44 41.61
C THR A 53 -7.83 -9.37 40.54
N ALA A 54 -8.69 -9.64 39.54
CA ALA A 54 -9.01 -8.67 38.50
C ALA A 54 -10.27 -7.84 38.85
N THR A 55 -10.19 -6.51 38.74
CA THR A 55 -11.32 -5.58 38.59
C THR A 55 -10.85 -4.36 37.78
N ALA A 56 -11.71 -3.82 36.92
CA ALA A 56 -11.43 -2.57 36.18
C ALA A 56 -11.81 -1.33 37.01
N LEU A 57 -11.20 -0.19 36.71
CA LEU A 57 -11.71 1.12 37.14
C LEU A 57 -11.38 2.21 36.12
N ASN A 58 -12.13 3.31 36.19
CA ASN A 58 -12.41 4.18 35.05
C ASN A 58 -11.41 5.34 34.88
N ALA A 59 -11.48 6.02 33.73
CA ALA A 59 -10.66 7.19 33.43
C ALA A 59 -11.04 8.42 34.28
N ALA A 60 -10.03 9.21 34.68
CA ALA A 60 -10.05 10.69 34.64
C ALA A 60 -8.74 11.30 35.19
N THR A 61 -7.92 11.92 34.32
CA THR A 61 -7.29 13.24 34.51
C THR A 61 -6.48 13.60 33.27
N ALA A 62 -6.83 14.71 32.62
CA ALA A 62 -6.02 15.36 31.59
C ALA A 62 -5.75 16.81 32.01
N THR A 63 -4.50 17.27 31.90
CA THR A 63 -4.07 18.69 31.79
C THR A 63 -2.54 18.72 31.64
N ALA A 64 -2.02 19.68 30.86
CA ALA A 64 -0.61 19.88 30.47
C ALA A 64 -0.01 18.71 29.64
N LEU A 65 0.69 18.94 28.53
CA LEU A 65 1.52 20.10 28.17
C LEU A 65 1.17 20.71 26.80
N ASN A 66 1.39 22.02 26.69
CA ASN A 66 1.60 22.74 25.43
C ASN A 66 2.63 23.86 25.69
N THR A 67 3.20 24.46 24.63
CA THR A 67 4.25 25.50 24.64
C THR A 67 5.62 25.07 25.18
N ALA A 68 6.53 24.72 24.26
CA ALA A 68 7.98 24.87 24.39
C ALA A 68 8.64 24.76 22.99
N ALA A 69 8.42 25.77 22.15
CA ALA A 69 9.27 26.04 20.98
C ALA A 69 10.26 27.18 21.34
N ASP A 70 11.28 27.35 20.50
CA ASP A 70 12.24 28.47 20.52
C ASP A 70 13.10 28.66 21.77
N ALA A 71 14.17 27.86 21.87
CA ALA A 71 15.49 28.33 22.34
C ALA A 71 16.60 27.32 21.99
N PHE A 72 17.55 27.69 21.12
CA PHE A 72 18.99 27.79 21.42
C PHE A 72 19.82 28.06 20.15
N ASP A 73 20.62 29.12 20.19
CA ASP A 73 21.78 29.34 19.32
C ASP A 73 22.96 29.79 20.21
N THR A 74 24.18 29.67 19.69
CA THR A 74 25.47 30.08 20.29
C THR A 74 25.86 29.46 21.64
N ALA A 75 26.90 28.62 21.60
CA ALA A 75 27.81 28.39 22.72
C ALA A 75 29.25 28.37 22.20
N THR A 76 30.17 29.01 22.94
CA THR A 76 31.50 29.40 22.46
C THR A 76 32.51 28.26 22.40
N ALA A 77 33.53 28.38 21.53
CA ALA A 77 34.66 27.48 21.49
C ALA A 77 35.60 27.64 22.71
N VAL A 78 36.13 26.50 23.19
CA VAL A 78 37.37 26.39 23.97
C VAL A 78 38.15 25.21 23.39
N GLY A 79 39.41 25.41 23.03
CA GLY A 79 40.27 24.37 22.46
C GLY A 79 41.23 23.75 23.48
N LEU A 80 41.82 22.60 23.14
CA LEU A 80 43.03 22.04 23.74
C LEU A 80 43.67 21.00 22.79
N ASP A 81 44.91 20.59 23.09
CA ASP A 81 45.92 20.26 22.09
C ASP A 81 45.86 18.93 21.32
N ALA A 82 46.51 19.04 20.15
CA ALA A 82 47.03 18.07 19.19
C ALA A 82 47.44 16.65 19.65
N ALA A 83 47.26 15.70 18.71
CA ALA A 83 48.25 14.67 18.38
C ALA A 83 48.12 14.24 16.90
N THR A 84 49.20 14.31 16.12
CA THR A 84 49.32 13.76 14.76
C THR A 84 50.13 12.44 14.76
N PRO A 85 50.14 11.68 13.65
CA PRO A 85 51.27 11.80 12.72
C PRO A 85 50.90 11.74 11.22
N ASP A 86 51.90 12.00 10.36
CA ASP A 86 51.83 12.08 8.89
C ASP A 86 51.41 10.79 8.16
N ILE A 87 50.94 10.95 6.90
CA ILE A 87 51.66 10.46 5.69
C ILE A 87 51.40 11.39 4.46
N ALA A 88 52.52 11.82 3.85
CA ALA A 88 52.78 12.28 2.47
C ALA A 88 51.65 12.78 1.51
N ALA A 89 51.81 14.06 1.16
CA ALA A 89 51.40 14.83 -0.02
C ALA A 89 51.21 14.14 -1.40
N GLY A 90 50.37 14.76 -2.25
CA GLY A 90 50.38 14.53 -3.71
C GLY A 90 49.38 15.35 -4.54
N HIS A 91 49.87 16.39 -5.24
CA HIS A 91 49.27 17.11 -6.39
C HIS A 91 47.94 17.88 -6.24
N ALA A 92 48.01 19.20 -6.43
CA ALA A 92 46.90 20.05 -6.90
C ALA A 92 46.85 20.06 -8.46
N PRO A 93 45.83 20.69 -9.06
CA PRO A 93 46.10 22.07 -9.52
C PRO A 93 45.02 23.10 -9.15
N SER A 94 45.40 24.36 -9.27
CA SER A 94 44.59 25.56 -9.02
C SER A 94 43.49 25.80 -10.07
N LEU A 95 42.37 26.38 -9.64
CA LEU A 95 41.54 27.25 -10.47
C LEU A 95 41.13 28.50 -9.67
N SER A 96 40.96 29.62 -10.36
CA SER A 96 40.99 30.96 -9.78
C SER A 96 39.67 31.42 -9.18
N VAL A 97 39.76 32.33 -8.21
CA VAL A 97 38.63 33.14 -7.72
C VAL A 97 38.48 34.37 -8.59
N GLU A 98 37.26 34.63 -9.08
CA GLU A 98 36.84 35.98 -9.48
C GLU A 98 35.69 36.43 -8.57
N THR A 99 35.93 37.49 -7.81
CA THR A 99 34.91 38.18 -7.01
C THR A 99 34.47 39.46 -7.73
N HIS A 100 33.19 39.55 -8.07
CA HIS A 100 32.54 40.83 -8.34
C HIS A 100 31.42 41.07 -7.33
N ALA A 101 31.43 42.26 -6.74
CA ALA A 101 30.48 42.69 -5.72
C ALA A 101 29.97 44.10 -6.01
N ALA A 102 28.78 44.39 -5.47
CA ALA A 102 28.14 45.70 -5.33
C ALA A 102 27.83 46.50 -6.62
N ALA A 103 26.52 46.68 -6.86
CA ALA A 103 25.94 48.00 -7.09
C ALA A 103 24.49 48.01 -6.58
N SER A 104 24.15 48.93 -5.67
CA SER A 104 22.77 49.20 -5.28
C SER A 104 22.21 50.32 -6.18
N GLY A 105 20.96 50.19 -6.63
CA GLY A 105 20.30 51.20 -7.45
C GLY A 105 18.81 51.30 -7.11
N SER A 106 18.41 52.39 -6.46
CA SER A 106 17.01 52.74 -6.20
C SER A 106 16.66 53.98 -6.99
N THR A 107 15.67 53.89 -7.89
CA THR A 107 15.02 55.08 -8.45
C THR A 107 13.53 54.81 -8.73
N THR A 108 12.74 55.76 -8.24
CA THR A 108 11.33 56.13 -8.50
C THR A 108 10.68 55.66 -9.81
N ALA A 109 9.38 55.35 -9.73
CA ALA A 109 8.52 55.08 -10.88
C ALA A 109 8.21 56.31 -11.74
N GLN A 110 7.86 56.09 -13.01
CA GLN A 110 7.03 57.00 -13.81
C GLN A 110 6.04 56.21 -14.67
N SER A 111 4.84 56.76 -14.82
CA SER A 111 3.76 56.21 -15.63
C SER A 111 3.87 56.64 -17.09
N VAL A 112 3.57 55.73 -18.03
CA VAL A 112 3.21 56.11 -19.41
C VAL A 112 1.81 55.58 -19.70
N VAL A 113 0.92 56.50 -20.09
CA VAL A 113 -0.44 56.21 -20.53
C VAL A 113 -0.41 55.80 -22.01
N SER A 114 -1.22 54.80 -22.37
CA SER A 114 -1.65 54.57 -23.75
C SER A 114 -3.08 54.02 -23.73
N ASP A 115 -4.05 54.90 -23.96
CA ASP A 115 -5.43 54.50 -24.19
C ASP A 115 -5.56 53.70 -25.48
N ASN A 116 -6.48 52.73 -25.50
CA ASN A 116 -7.34 52.59 -26.67
C ASN A 116 -8.71 52.02 -26.27
N VAL A 117 -9.77 52.77 -26.58
CA VAL A 117 -11.17 52.40 -26.29
C VAL A 117 -11.87 52.08 -27.61
N THR A 118 -12.36 50.85 -27.75
CA THR A 118 -13.33 50.51 -28.80
C THR A 118 -14.47 49.71 -28.18
N ALA A 119 -15.48 50.41 -27.66
CA ALA A 119 -16.75 49.80 -27.31
C ALA A 119 -17.61 49.60 -28.57
N GLN A 120 -18.28 48.45 -28.69
CA GLN A 120 -19.41 48.27 -29.61
C GLN A 120 -20.62 47.79 -28.83
N SER A 121 -21.73 48.53 -28.97
CA SER A 121 -23.00 48.26 -28.32
C SER A 121 -23.98 47.63 -29.31
N VAL A 122 -24.66 46.55 -28.90
CA VAL A 122 -25.76 45.96 -29.68
C VAL A 122 -26.96 45.69 -28.77
N THR A 123 -27.87 46.67 -28.76
CA THR A 123 -29.32 46.57 -28.48
C THR A 123 -29.83 45.63 -27.38
N SER A 124 -30.26 46.22 -26.26
CA SER A 124 -31.29 45.61 -25.40
C SER A 124 -32.66 45.69 -26.09
N GLY A 125 -33.46 44.62 -26.02
CA GLY A 125 -34.84 44.60 -26.52
C GLY A 125 -35.86 44.97 -25.43
N ASN A 126 -36.84 45.82 -25.77
CA ASN A 126 -37.98 46.11 -24.89
C ASN A 126 -38.87 44.87 -24.69
N VAL A 127 -39.38 44.68 -23.47
CA VAL A 127 -40.60 43.90 -23.22
C VAL A 127 -41.58 44.78 -22.45
N THR A 128 -42.75 45.01 -23.03
CA THR A 128 -43.78 45.90 -22.51
C THR A 128 -44.50 45.27 -21.32
N ALA A 129 -44.70 46.03 -20.23
CA ALA A 129 -45.58 45.61 -19.15
C ALA A 129 -47.05 45.62 -19.61
N GLN A 130 -47.76 44.51 -19.40
CA GLN A 130 -49.23 44.48 -19.46
C GLN A 130 -49.79 43.77 -18.23
N SER A 131 -50.71 44.45 -17.55
CA SER A 131 -51.47 43.91 -16.42
C SER A 131 -52.62 43.03 -16.92
N VAL A 132 -52.71 41.80 -16.42
CA VAL A 132 -53.86 40.91 -16.63
C VAL A 132 -54.45 40.55 -15.27
N THR A 133 -55.78 40.44 -15.22
CA THR A 133 -56.58 40.35 -14.00
C THR A 133 -56.54 38.99 -13.31
N SER A 134 -56.80 39.00 -12.00
CA SER A 134 -56.78 37.82 -11.13
C SER A 134 -57.86 36.80 -11.49
N GLY A 135 -57.47 35.55 -11.74
CA GLY A 135 -58.36 34.38 -11.80
C GLY A 135 -57.98 33.36 -10.73
N SER A 136 -58.88 33.08 -9.78
CA SER A 136 -58.61 32.18 -8.65
C SER A 136 -59.05 30.74 -8.95
N THR A 137 -58.08 29.86 -9.26
CA THR A 137 -58.28 28.40 -9.28
C THR A 137 -57.18 27.68 -8.51
N THR A 138 -57.56 27.03 -7.42
CA THR A 138 -56.65 26.32 -6.50
C THR A 138 -56.20 24.96 -7.07
N ALA A 139 -55.23 24.97 -7.98
CA ALA A 139 -54.53 23.76 -8.39
C ALA A 139 -53.35 23.48 -7.44
N ARG A 140 -53.45 22.44 -6.61
CA ARG A 140 -52.40 22.05 -5.65
C ARG A 140 -51.28 21.27 -6.36
N ALA A 141 -50.62 21.92 -7.32
CA ALA A 141 -49.49 21.36 -8.08
C ALA A 141 -48.33 21.09 -7.12
N GLY A 142 -48.07 19.82 -6.83
CA GLY A 142 -46.89 19.40 -6.08
C GLY A 142 -45.64 19.67 -6.90
N VAL A 143 -44.95 20.79 -6.62
CA VAL A 143 -43.66 21.11 -7.22
C VAL A 143 -42.63 20.12 -6.67
N SER A 144 -42.54 18.97 -7.33
CA SER A 144 -41.43 18.04 -7.13
C SER A 144 -40.17 18.73 -7.62
N LEU A 145 -39.44 19.34 -6.67
CA LEU A 145 -38.09 19.84 -6.86
C LEU A 145 -37.18 18.63 -7.18
N ARG A 146 -37.21 18.22 -8.45
CA ARG A 146 -36.15 17.40 -9.03
C ARG A 146 -34.89 18.27 -9.05
N THR A 147 -34.13 18.18 -7.97
CA THR A 147 -32.73 18.64 -7.94
C THR A 147 -31.97 17.79 -8.93
N VAL A 148 -32.01 18.19 -10.20
CA VAL A 148 -31.16 17.62 -11.25
C VAL A 148 -29.75 18.06 -10.92
N SER A 149 -29.05 17.24 -10.14
CA SER A 149 -27.63 17.41 -9.86
C SER A 149 -26.91 17.29 -11.19
N GLN A 150 -26.62 18.43 -11.81
CA GLN A 150 -25.80 18.49 -12.99
C GLN A 150 -24.38 18.17 -12.54
N ALA A 151 -23.96 16.91 -12.73
CA ALA A 151 -22.59 16.51 -12.54
C ALA A 151 -21.71 17.42 -13.40
N LEU A 152 -20.85 18.21 -12.75
CA LEU A 152 -19.91 19.09 -13.45
C LEU A 152 -19.02 18.24 -14.36
N ALA A 153 -18.81 18.70 -15.58
CA ALA A 153 -18.06 17.94 -16.57
C ALA A 153 -16.62 17.72 -16.08
N GLU A 154 -16.21 16.46 -15.97
CA GLU A 154 -14.92 16.10 -15.40
C GLU A 154 -13.75 16.60 -16.26
N VAL A 155 -12.78 17.25 -15.62
CA VAL A 155 -11.57 17.75 -16.29
C VAL A 155 -10.65 16.55 -16.59
N PRO A 156 -10.27 16.28 -17.85
CA PRO A 156 -9.38 15.15 -18.15
C PRO A 156 -7.97 15.37 -17.61
N CYS A 157 -7.39 14.37 -16.94
CA CYS A 157 -6.02 14.45 -16.44
C CYS A 157 -4.99 14.63 -17.58
N PRO A 158 -3.98 15.52 -17.43
CA PRO A 158 -2.93 15.71 -18.43
C PRO A 158 -2.16 14.42 -18.73
N LYS A 159 -2.11 14.04 -20.02
CA LYS A 159 -1.49 12.80 -20.51
C LYS A 159 -0.57 13.07 -21.71
N PRO A 160 0.61 12.42 -21.80
CA PRO A 160 1.51 12.57 -22.92
C PRO A 160 0.97 11.83 -24.16
N LYS A 161 1.32 12.31 -25.35
CA LYS A 161 0.97 11.65 -26.61
C LYS A 161 1.87 10.41 -26.81
N ILE A 162 1.40 9.25 -26.35
CA ILE A 162 2.05 7.95 -26.52
C ILE A 162 1.13 6.95 -27.23
N ALA A 163 1.71 5.90 -27.82
CA ALA A 163 0.93 4.75 -28.29
C ALA A 163 0.22 4.06 -27.11
N LYS A 164 -1.00 3.56 -27.33
CA LYS A 164 -1.75 2.83 -26.30
C LYS A 164 -0.96 1.57 -25.89
N PRO A 165 -0.64 1.36 -24.60
CA PRO A 165 0.05 0.16 -24.15
C PRO A 165 -0.77 -1.10 -24.42
N SER A 166 -0.07 -2.20 -24.72
CA SER A 166 -0.66 -3.53 -24.58
C SER A 166 -0.63 -3.91 -23.10
N ALA A 167 -1.81 -4.13 -22.52
CA ALA A 167 -1.99 -4.51 -21.14
C ALA A 167 -3.13 -5.54 -21.05
N PRO A 168 -3.10 -6.47 -20.08
CA PRO A 168 -4.26 -7.32 -19.79
C PRO A 168 -5.48 -6.49 -19.40
N PRO A 169 -6.71 -7.01 -19.56
CA PRO A 169 -7.90 -6.38 -19.01
C PRO A 169 -7.75 -6.19 -17.49
N ARG A 170 -7.93 -4.95 -17.00
CA ARG A 170 -7.94 -4.69 -15.55
C ARG A 170 -9.11 -5.44 -14.90
N PRO A 171 -8.96 -5.92 -13.65
CA PRO A 171 -10.08 -6.48 -12.89
C PRO A 171 -11.23 -5.49 -12.79
N THR A 172 -12.47 -5.98 -12.87
CA THR A 172 -13.65 -5.17 -12.54
C THR A 172 -13.55 -4.72 -11.08
N PRO A 173 -13.58 -3.40 -10.78
CA PRO A 173 -13.55 -2.91 -9.41
C PRO A 173 -14.87 -3.24 -8.67
N PRO A 174 -14.93 -3.02 -7.35
CA PRO A 174 -16.20 -2.91 -6.63
C PRO A 174 -17.10 -1.84 -7.26
N ALA A 175 -18.41 -1.91 -6.98
CA ALA A 175 -19.31 -0.80 -7.30
C ALA A 175 -18.88 0.45 -6.51
N GLU A 176 -18.89 1.62 -7.15
CA GLU A 176 -18.52 2.87 -6.50
C GLU A 176 -19.60 3.33 -5.51
N VAL A 177 -19.16 3.70 -4.31
CA VAL A 177 -19.99 4.21 -3.21
C VAL A 177 -19.78 5.73 -3.17
N ALA A 178 -20.84 6.51 -3.32
CA ALA A 178 -20.75 7.95 -3.50
C ALA A 178 -20.13 8.64 -2.27
N GLU A 179 -20.46 8.16 -1.08
CA GLU A 179 -19.94 8.61 0.20
C GLU A 179 -18.42 8.43 0.28
N ASP A 180 -17.92 7.26 -0.14
CA ASP A 180 -16.49 6.92 -0.10
C ASP A 180 -15.67 7.75 -1.11
N MET A 181 -16.28 8.17 -2.22
CA MET A 181 -15.67 9.11 -3.18
C MET A 181 -15.53 10.55 -2.63
N THR A 182 -16.25 10.90 -1.56
CA THR A 182 -16.19 12.24 -0.94
C THR A 182 -15.24 12.34 0.27
N VAL A 183 -14.61 11.22 0.66
CA VAL A 183 -13.67 11.19 1.80
C VAL A 183 -12.52 12.16 1.54
N GLY A 184 -12.28 13.06 2.50
CA GLY A 184 -11.27 14.12 2.37
C GLY A 184 -11.75 15.41 1.69
N GLY A 185 -12.91 15.42 1.03
CA GLY A 185 -13.54 16.62 0.48
C GLY A 185 -14.34 16.37 -0.80
N GLN A 186 -15.42 17.15 -1.00
CA GLN A 186 -16.32 17.01 -2.15
C GLN A 186 -15.62 17.18 -3.51
N ALA A 187 -14.58 18.02 -3.59
CA ALA A 187 -13.81 18.20 -4.82
C ALA A 187 -12.96 16.96 -5.20
N LEU A 188 -12.74 16.02 -4.28
CA LEU A 188 -12.06 14.75 -4.56
C LEU A 188 -12.98 13.71 -5.21
N ALA A 189 -14.31 13.96 -5.26
CA ALA A 189 -15.29 13.04 -5.84
C ALA A 189 -15.33 13.12 -7.38
N THR A 190 -14.21 12.81 -8.03
CA THR A 190 -14.06 12.77 -9.49
C THR A 190 -13.10 11.66 -9.94
N HIS A 191 -13.32 11.16 -11.15
CA HIS A 191 -12.38 10.33 -11.92
C HIS A 191 -11.33 11.19 -12.67
N GLY A 192 -11.58 12.49 -12.80
CA GLY A 192 -10.77 13.47 -13.51
C GLY A 192 -9.71 14.17 -12.64
N LEU A 193 -9.24 15.31 -13.15
CA LEU A 193 -8.29 16.20 -12.51
C LEU A 193 -8.98 17.13 -11.51
N VAL A 194 -8.39 17.27 -10.32
CA VAL A 194 -8.72 18.31 -9.35
C VAL A 194 -7.45 19.01 -8.87
N VAL A 195 -7.38 20.33 -9.02
CA VAL A 195 -6.26 21.20 -8.62
C VAL A 195 -6.80 22.56 -8.14
N PRO A 196 -6.05 23.32 -7.32
CA PRO A 196 -6.48 24.63 -6.84
C PRO A 196 -6.71 25.62 -7.99
N GLU A 197 -7.68 26.53 -7.84
CA GLU A 197 -7.96 27.55 -8.84
C GLU A 197 -6.74 28.45 -9.08
N GLY A 198 -6.48 28.81 -10.34
CA GLY A 198 -5.31 29.60 -10.74
C GLY A 198 -3.95 28.90 -10.61
N SER A 199 -3.89 27.64 -10.18
CA SER A 199 -2.63 26.90 -10.05
C SER A 199 -2.00 26.55 -11.41
N ALA A 200 -0.67 26.39 -11.42
CA ALA A 200 0.05 25.90 -12.59
C ALA A 200 -0.41 24.47 -12.95
N SER A 201 -0.53 24.15 -14.24
CA SER A 201 -0.98 22.82 -14.66
C SER A 201 0.00 21.72 -14.21
N PRO A 202 -0.49 20.59 -13.67
CA PRO A 202 0.36 19.45 -13.31
C PRO A 202 0.98 18.78 -14.54
N PRO A 203 2.09 18.02 -14.36
CA PRO A 203 2.79 17.37 -15.46
C PRO A 203 1.88 16.39 -16.23
N ALA A 204 2.16 16.21 -17.51
CA ALA A 204 1.48 15.23 -18.35
C ALA A 204 2.03 13.82 -18.08
N LEU A 205 1.25 12.98 -17.39
CA LEU A 205 1.69 11.67 -16.88
C LEU A 205 1.00 10.50 -17.60
N THR A 206 1.63 9.32 -17.53
CA THR A 206 1.02 8.06 -18.02
C THR A 206 0.15 7.38 -16.97
N ALA A 207 0.34 7.74 -15.69
CA ALA A 207 -0.46 7.32 -14.56
C ALA A 207 -1.97 7.45 -14.86
N THR A 208 -2.74 6.42 -14.53
CA THR A 208 -4.20 6.51 -14.64
C THR A 208 -4.82 7.27 -13.47
N THR A 209 -4.20 7.20 -12.29
CA THR A 209 -4.56 8.00 -11.11
C THR A 209 -3.29 8.41 -10.34
N TRP A 210 -3.36 9.56 -9.67
CA TRP A 210 -2.28 10.08 -8.82
C TRP A 210 -2.83 11.10 -7.81
N LEU A 211 -2.10 11.34 -6.73
CA LEU A 211 -2.40 12.39 -5.76
C LEU A 211 -1.12 12.97 -5.16
N VAL A 212 -1.12 14.27 -4.86
CA VAL A 212 -0.08 14.97 -4.10
C VAL A 212 -0.68 15.54 -2.82
N ALA A 213 -0.01 15.31 -1.69
CA ALA A 213 -0.44 15.84 -0.39
C ALA A 213 0.75 16.27 0.47
N ASP A 214 0.50 17.21 1.37
CA ASP A 214 1.40 17.56 2.46
C ASP A 214 1.22 16.57 3.61
N LEU A 215 2.31 15.95 4.06
CA LEU A 215 2.25 14.96 5.14
C LEU A 215 2.08 15.59 6.52
N GLY A 216 2.51 16.85 6.68
CA GLY A 216 2.37 17.61 7.92
C GLY A 216 0.91 18.05 8.09
N THR A 217 0.45 18.99 7.27
CA THR A 217 -0.92 19.53 7.37
C THR A 217 -1.98 18.48 7.01
N GLY A 218 -1.67 17.59 6.05
CA GLY A 218 -2.62 16.67 5.45
C GLY A 218 -3.35 17.25 4.24
N GLU A 219 -3.06 18.48 3.82
CA GLU A 219 -3.70 19.10 2.66
C GLU A 219 -3.42 18.30 1.38
N VAL A 220 -4.47 18.05 0.59
CA VAL A 220 -4.36 17.47 -0.75
C VAL A 220 -4.13 18.63 -1.72
N LEU A 221 -2.91 18.72 -2.25
CA LEU A 221 -2.48 19.77 -3.18
C LEU A 221 -3.08 19.60 -4.57
N GLY A 222 -3.47 18.38 -4.94
CA GLY A 222 -4.19 18.05 -6.17
C GLY A 222 -4.13 16.57 -6.50
N ALA A 223 -4.99 16.13 -7.41
CA ALA A 223 -5.11 14.72 -7.79
C ALA A 223 -5.67 14.51 -9.20
N CYS A 224 -5.51 13.28 -9.69
CA CYS A 224 -6.20 12.70 -10.83
C CYS A 224 -6.87 11.40 -10.37
N GLY A 225 -8.21 11.34 -10.44
CA GLY A 225 -9.00 10.18 -10.00
C GLY A 225 -8.62 9.67 -8.61
N PRO A 226 -8.53 10.52 -7.56
CA PRO A 226 -7.92 10.19 -6.27
C PRO A 226 -8.49 8.92 -5.65
N HIS A 227 -9.80 8.71 -5.78
CA HIS A 227 -10.58 7.62 -5.21
C HIS A 227 -10.86 6.46 -6.18
N VAL A 228 -10.42 6.54 -7.44
CA VAL A 228 -10.70 5.49 -8.43
C VAL A 228 -9.84 4.25 -8.15
N HIS A 229 -10.50 3.12 -7.90
CA HIS A 229 -9.90 1.81 -7.61
C HIS A 229 -8.84 1.37 -8.65
N GLN A 230 -7.66 0.98 -8.18
CA GLN A 230 -6.60 0.34 -8.96
C GLN A 230 -6.03 -0.88 -8.20
N THR A 231 -5.41 -1.83 -8.90
CA THR A 231 -4.59 -2.85 -8.25
C THR A 231 -3.28 -2.22 -7.73
N PRO A 232 -2.82 -2.54 -6.50
CA PRO A 232 -1.72 -1.80 -5.87
C PRO A 232 -0.33 -2.18 -6.40
N ALA A 233 -0.10 -3.43 -6.82
CA ALA A 233 1.24 -4.02 -6.84
C ALA A 233 2.01 -3.78 -5.51
N SER A 234 3.36 -3.81 -5.55
CA SER A 234 4.19 -3.82 -4.35
C SER A 234 4.16 -2.57 -3.43
N VAL A 235 3.44 -1.49 -3.76
CA VAL A 235 3.19 -0.42 -2.77
C VAL A 235 2.22 -0.87 -1.66
N GLN A 236 1.47 -1.96 -1.86
CA GLN A 236 0.73 -2.69 -0.82
C GLN A 236 1.56 -3.00 0.43
N LYS A 237 2.89 -3.18 0.27
CA LYS A 237 3.85 -3.42 1.35
C LYS A 237 3.95 -2.27 2.37
N MET A 238 3.51 -1.07 2.00
CA MET A 238 3.38 0.06 2.94
C MET A 238 2.23 -0.17 3.94
N LEU A 239 1.10 -0.76 3.52
CA LEU A 239 0.04 -1.14 4.46
C LEU A 239 0.49 -2.26 5.42
N LEU A 240 1.29 -3.22 4.93
CA LEU A 240 1.91 -4.23 5.79
C LEU A 240 2.81 -3.56 6.86
N ALA A 241 3.62 -2.58 6.48
CA ALA A 241 4.43 -1.82 7.43
C ALA A 241 3.57 -1.01 8.42
N ALA A 242 2.60 -0.22 7.95
CA ALA A 242 1.66 0.54 8.78
C ALA A 242 0.81 -0.32 9.73
N THR A 243 0.70 -1.62 9.44
CA THR A 243 0.03 -2.61 10.30
C THR A 243 0.98 -3.23 11.33
N ALA A 244 2.19 -3.62 10.90
CA ALA A 244 3.00 -4.60 11.64
C ALA A 244 4.40 -4.12 12.09
N ILE A 245 4.88 -2.94 11.69
CA ILE A 245 6.26 -2.51 12.00
C ILE A 245 6.52 -2.40 13.51
N ASP A 246 5.58 -1.80 14.24
CA ASP A 246 5.69 -1.59 15.69
C ASP A 246 5.34 -2.85 16.52
N GLN A 247 4.84 -3.91 15.88
CA GLN A 247 4.51 -5.19 16.54
C GLN A 247 5.70 -6.16 16.59
N LEU A 248 6.80 -5.84 15.89
CA LEU A 248 7.84 -6.81 15.56
C LEU A 248 9.24 -6.28 15.91
N ASP A 249 9.74 -6.67 17.10
CA ASP A 249 11.12 -6.39 17.55
C ASP A 249 12.14 -6.59 16.41
N PRO A 250 12.83 -5.53 15.94
CA PRO A 250 13.73 -5.59 14.80
C PRO A 250 15.01 -6.40 15.07
N ALA A 251 15.39 -6.59 16.34
CA ALA A 251 16.54 -7.39 16.76
C ALA A 251 16.21 -8.89 16.82
N ARG A 252 14.95 -9.25 17.08
CA ARG A 252 14.48 -10.65 17.16
C ARG A 252 14.87 -11.43 15.90
N LYS A 253 15.49 -12.59 16.12
CA LYS A 253 15.80 -13.56 15.07
C LYS A 253 14.61 -14.47 14.81
N MET A 254 14.39 -14.84 13.56
CA MET A 254 13.34 -15.76 13.12
C MET A 254 13.91 -16.79 12.15
N THR A 255 13.29 -17.97 12.09
CA THR A 255 13.64 -19.04 11.14
C THR A 255 12.63 -19.07 10.00
N VAL A 256 13.15 -19.05 8.76
CA VAL A 256 12.35 -19.12 7.53
C VAL A 256 11.76 -20.51 7.35
N THR A 257 10.46 -20.56 7.09
CA THR A 257 9.66 -21.75 6.78
C THR A 257 9.50 -21.91 5.27
N ARG A 258 8.94 -23.03 4.81
CA ARG A 258 8.62 -23.22 3.39
C ARG A 258 7.48 -22.29 2.91
N GLY A 259 6.50 -21.99 3.76
CA GLY A 259 5.38 -21.11 3.43
C GLY A 259 5.79 -19.64 3.24
N ASP A 260 6.90 -19.22 3.85
CA ASP A 260 7.45 -17.88 3.60
C ASP A 260 7.96 -17.72 2.16
N LEU A 261 8.32 -18.82 1.50
CA LEU A 261 8.77 -18.83 0.10
C LEU A 261 7.67 -19.23 -0.89
N ASP A 262 6.40 -19.28 -0.44
CA ASP A 262 5.24 -19.54 -1.29
C ASP A 262 4.83 -18.24 -2.02
N ILE A 263 5.56 -17.95 -3.10
CA ILE A 263 5.47 -16.74 -3.91
C ILE A 263 5.49 -17.09 -5.40
N GLU A 264 4.94 -16.22 -6.23
CA GLU A 264 4.87 -16.44 -7.67
C GLU A 264 6.27 -16.54 -8.32
N PRO A 265 6.54 -17.56 -9.15
CA PRO A 265 7.82 -17.72 -9.84
C PRO A 265 8.20 -16.50 -10.68
N GLY A 266 9.43 -16.00 -10.50
CA GLY A 266 9.91 -14.79 -11.20
C GLY A 266 9.53 -13.46 -10.52
N SER A 267 8.66 -13.48 -9.49
CA SER A 267 8.36 -12.29 -8.70
C SER A 267 9.51 -11.88 -7.75
N SER A 268 9.52 -10.62 -7.31
CA SER A 268 10.57 -10.08 -6.44
C SER A 268 10.74 -10.87 -5.13
N ALA A 269 11.95 -11.32 -4.84
CA ALA A 269 12.33 -11.92 -3.58
C ALA A 269 13.62 -11.26 -3.07
N VAL A 270 13.76 -11.09 -1.75
CA VAL A 270 15.07 -10.73 -1.17
C VAL A 270 16.00 -11.96 -1.13
N GLY A 271 15.46 -13.17 -1.27
CA GLY A 271 16.20 -14.41 -1.43
C GLY A 271 16.52 -15.09 -0.11
N LEU A 272 15.51 -15.16 0.78
CA LEU A 272 15.52 -15.99 1.99
C LEU A 272 15.66 -17.49 1.64
N VAL A 273 16.11 -18.32 2.60
CA VAL A 273 16.21 -19.78 2.43
C VAL A 273 15.56 -20.53 3.59
N VAL A 274 14.86 -21.63 3.33
CA VAL A 274 14.20 -22.45 4.36
C VAL A 274 15.21 -22.95 5.39
N GLY A 275 14.89 -22.79 6.68
CA GLY A 275 15.79 -23.09 7.79
C GLY A 275 16.87 -22.02 8.04
N GLY A 276 16.97 -20.99 7.21
CA GLY A 276 17.84 -19.84 7.44
C GLY A 276 17.30 -18.96 8.58
N THR A 277 18.21 -18.36 9.33
CA THR A 277 17.90 -17.51 10.50
C THR A 277 18.30 -16.06 10.23
N TYR A 278 17.34 -15.14 10.35
CA TYR A 278 17.50 -13.71 10.00
C TYR A 278 16.91 -12.82 11.09
N SER A 279 17.41 -11.60 11.27
CA SER A 279 16.74 -10.60 12.12
C SER A 279 15.52 -10.02 11.39
N ILE A 280 14.52 -9.59 12.15
CA ILE A 280 13.35 -8.90 11.58
C ILE A 280 13.73 -7.62 10.85
N SER A 281 14.77 -6.89 11.29
CA SER A 281 15.34 -5.76 10.54
C SER A 281 15.88 -6.13 9.15
N THR A 282 16.47 -7.33 8.96
CA THR A 282 16.87 -7.82 7.62
C THR A 282 15.64 -8.01 6.72
N LEU A 283 14.51 -8.44 7.28
CA LEU A 283 13.26 -8.62 6.53
C LEU A 283 12.64 -7.28 6.13
N TRP A 284 12.59 -6.30 7.05
CA TRP A 284 12.10 -4.95 6.73
C TRP A 284 12.96 -4.28 5.65
N LEU A 285 14.29 -4.43 5.71
CA LEU A 285 15.18 -4.01 4.64
C LEU A 285 14.86 -4.74 3.32
N GLY A 286 14.72 -6.07 3.34
CA GLY A 286 14.39 -6.85 2.15
C GLY A 286 13.05 -6.49 1.50
N LEU A 287 12.04 -6.19 2.33
CA LEU A 287 10.70 -5.76 1.93
C LEU A 287 10.74 -4.39 1.22
N MET A 288 11.50 -3.44 1.77
CA MET A 288 11.54 -2.06 1.27
C MET A 288 12.50 -1.86 0.11
N LEU A 289 13.75 -2.33 0.23
CA LEU A 289 14.81 -2.10 -0.76
C LEU A 289 14.59 -2.89 -2.05
N ASN A 290 14.35 -4.21 -1.93
CA ASN A 290 14.31 -5.17 -3.04
C ASN A 290 12.92 -5.80 -3.23
N SER A 291 11.87 -5.15 -2.68
CA SER A 291 10.47 -5.53 -2.84
C SER A 291 10.13 -6.98 -2.47
N GLY A 292 10.89 -7.61 -1.57
CA GLY A 292 10.84 -9.06 -1.34
C GLY A 292 9.46 -9.59 -0.91
N ASN A 293 8.86 -10.43 -1.74
CA ASN A 293 7.59 -11.12 -1.45
C ASN A 293 7.79 -12.21 -0.38
N ASP A 294 8.96 -12.84 -0.37
CA ASP A 294 9.40 -13.77 0.68
C ASP A 294 9.52 -13.08 2.05
N ALA A 295 10.10 -11.87 2.09
CA ALA A 295 10.11 -11.03 3.28
C ALA A 295 8.70 -10.59 3.70
N ALA A 296 7.82 -10.26 2.74
CA ALA A 296 6.42 -9.90 3.03
C ALA A 296 5.64 -11.05 3.68
N ASN A 297 5.76 -12.27 3.14
CA ASN A 297 5.11 -13.45 3.69
C ASN A 297 5.63 -13.77 5.10
N ALA A 298 6.96 -13.69 5.32
CA ALA A 298 7.54 -13.97 6.62
C ALA A 298 7.14 -12.92 7.69
N LEU A 299 7.16 -11.63 7.34
CA LEU A 299 6.73 -10.56 8.24
C LEU A 299 5.23 -10.68 8.58
N ALA A 300 4.38 -10.96 7.59
CA ALA A 300 2.95 -11.18 7.81
C ALA A 300 2.69 -12.42 8.69
N ARG A 301 3.39 -13.53 8.43
CA ARG A 301 3.28 -14.72 9.29
C ARG A 301 3.66 -14.40 10.73
N LEU A 302 4.76 -13.66 10.95
CA LEU A 302 5.25 -13.31 12.29
C LEU A 302 4.32 -12.35 13.04
N ALA A 303 3.76 -11.34 12.36
CA ALA A 303 2.80 -10.40 12.95
C ALA A 303 1.51 -11.12 13.38
N GLY A 304 1.01 -12.07 12.59
CA GLY A 304 -0.14 -12.90 12.96
C GLY A 304 0.15 -14.01 14.00
N GLY A 305 1.23 -13.89 14.78
CA GLY A 305 1.60 -14.83 15.84
C GLY A 305 2.51 -15.99 15.39
N GLY A 306 3.12 -15.93 14.22
CA GLY A 306 4.13 -16.88 13.72
C GLY A 306 3.62 -18.22 13.19
N GLY A 307 2.39 -18.61 13.54
CA GLY A 307 1.76 -19.88 13.16
C GLY A 307 1.27 -19.95 11.70
N THR A 308 0.69 -21.10 11.34
CA THR A 308 0.23 -21.41 9.97
C THR A 308 -0.87 -20.48 9.45
N ASP A 309 -1.62 -19.83 10.34
CA ASP A 309 -2.65 -18.85 9.98
C ASP A 309 -2.22 -17.39 10.16
N GLY A 310 -0.95 -17.14 10.51
CA GLY A 310 -0.44 -15.79 10.76
C GLY A 310 -0.59 -14.87 9.55
N LEU A 311 -0.30 -15.38 8.35
CA LEU A 311 -0.54 -14.69 7.07
C LEU A 311 -1.98 -14.17 6.95
N ARG A 312 -2.97 -15.04 7.20
CA ARG A 312 -4.41 -14.69 7.15
C ARG A 312 -4.77 -13.67 8.22
N LYS A 313 -4.26 -13.83 9.45
CA LYS A 313 -4.48 -12.88 10.56
C LYS A 313 -3.93 -11.50 10.23
N THR A 314 -2.74 -11.40 9.65
CA THR A 314 -2.17 -10.09 9.27
C THR A 314 -2.84 -9.49 8.04
N VAL A 315 -3.28 -10.27 7.05
CA VAL A 315 -4.10 -9.73 5.95
C VAL A 315 -5.44 -9.19 6.49
N ALA A 316 -6.08 -9.86 7.45
CA ALA A 316 -7.25 -9.31 8.14
C ALA A 316 -6.92 -8.02 8.91
N ALA A 317 -5.80 -7.98 9.64
CA ALA A 317 -5.33 -6.80 10.36
C ALA A 317 -4.95 -5.63 9.42
N MET A 318 -4.44 -5.91 8.20
CA MET A 318 -4.16 -4.91 7.17
C MET A 318 -5.46 -4.26 6.66
N ASN A 319 -6.51 -5.05 6.43
CA ASN A 319 -7.83 -4.52 6.06
C ASN A 319 -8.45 -3.71 7.20
N ALA A 320 -8.35 -4.18 8.45
CA ALA A 320 -8.78 -3.42 9.62
C ALA A 320 -7.99 -2.11 9.79
N LYS A 321 -6.68 -2.12 9.51
CA LYS A 321 -5.83 -0.91 9.50
C LYS A 321 -6.26 0.06 8.41
N ALA A 322 -6.54 -0.41 7.19
CA ALA A 322 -7.02 0.44 6.10
C ALA A 322 -8.34 1.14 6.48
N ALA A 323 -9.33 0.38 6.98
CA ALA A 323 -10.60 0.92 7.46
C ALA A 323 -10.40 1.97 8.58
N ALA A 324 -9.53 1.69 9.56
CA ALA A 324 -9.21 2.62 10.66
C ALA A 324 -8.41 3.88 10.23
N LEU A 325 -7.83 3.89 9.02
CA LEU A 325 -7.23 5.08 8.43
C LEU A 325 -8.19 5.84 7.51
N GLY A 326 -9.40 5.33 7.26
CA GLY A 326 -10.32 5.88 6.25
C GLY A 326 -9.91 5.58 4.81
N ALA A 327 -9.04 4.59 4.59
CA ALA A 327 -8.66 4.10 3.27
C ALA A 327 -9.69 3.06 2.80
N ARG A 328 -10.79 3.55 2.21
CA ARG A 328 -12.02 2.76 1.99
C ARG A 328 -12.03 1.95 0.70
N GLN A 329 -11.29 2.41 -0.30
CA GLN A 329 -11.11 1.76 -1.59
C GLN A 329 -9.98 0.72 -1.57
N THR A 330 -9.44 0.42 -0.38
CA THR A 330 -8.35 -0.53 -0.15
C THR A 330 -8.86 -1.85 0.40
N HIS A 331 -8.64 -2.92 -0.37
CA HIS A 331 -8.80 -4.29 0.10
C HIS A 331 -7.52 -5.08 -0.17
N ALA A 332 -6.86 -5.54 0.89
CA ALA A 332 -5.65 -6.34 0.80
C ALA A 332 -6.01 -7.84 0.75
N VAL A 333 -5.53 -8.56 -0.27
CA VAL A 333 -5.67 -10.02 -0.39
C VAL A 333 -4.34 -10.72 -0.09
N THR A 334 -3.23 -10.06 -0.40
CA THR A 334 -1.85 -10.50 -0.12
C THR A 334 -1.12 -9.48 0.75
N PRO A 335 -0.12 -9.89 1.57
CA PRO A 335 0.73 -8.95 2.30
C PRO A 335 1.73 -8.22 1.38
N SER A 336 1.95 -8.76 0.18
CA SER A 336 3.02 -8.36 -0.74
C SER A 336 2.56 -7.44 -1.87
N GLY A 337 1.27 -7.44 -2.20
CA GLY A 337 0.74 -6.80 -3.40
C GLY A 337 0.91 -7.62 -4.68
N LEU A 338 1.17 -8.93 -4.58
CA LEU A 338 0.97 -9.83 -5.73
C LEU A 338 -0.51 -9.82 -6.12
N ASP A 339 -0.81 -9.97 -7.42
CA ASP A 339 -2.16 -9.82 -7.93
C ASP A 339 -3.11 -10.89 -7.34
N GLY A 340 -4.26 -10.44 -6.81
CA GLY A 340 -5.23 -11.29 -6.14
C GLY A 340 -6.66 -10.83 -6.43
N LYS A 341 -7.60 -11.77 -6.59
CA LYS A 341 -9.00 -11.45 -6.89
C LYS A 341 -9.60 -10.60 -5.76
N GLY A 342 -10.00 -9.37 -6.10
CA GLY A 342 -10.57 -8.41 -5.15
C GLY A 342 -9.55 -7.46 -4.52
N GLN A 343 -8.25 -7.54 -4.87
CA GLN A 343 -7.23 -6.68 -4.29
C GLN A 343 -7.19 -5.30 -4.97
N PHE A 344 -7.49 -4.25 -4.22
CA PHE A 344 -7.56 -2.87 -4.72
C PHE A 344 -6.98 -1.86 -3.72
N THR A 345 -6.72 -0.65 -4.19
CA THR A 345 -6.44 0.58 -3.42
C THR A 345 -6.78 1.81 -4.28
N SER A 346 -6.68 3.01 -3.71
CA SER A 346 -6.80 4.29 -4.43
C SER A 346 -5.53 5.14 -4.29
N ALA A 347 -5.42 6.24 -5.04
CA ALA A 347 -4.29 7.16 -4.91
C ALA A 347 -4.34 7.94 -3.58
N TYR A 348 -5.56 8.22 -3.10
CA TYR A 348 -5.84 8.84 -1.80
C TYR A 348 -5.52 7.90 -0.62
N ASP A 349 -5.96 6.64 -0.69
CA ASP A 349 -5.71 5.62 0.32
C ASP A 349 -4.21 5.38 0.54
N LEU A 350 -3.43 5.32 -0.54
CA LEU A 350 -1.99 5.20 -0.46
C LEU A 350 -1.34 6.42 0.22
N ALA A 351 -1.94 7.60 0.15
CA ALA A 351 -1.44 8.81 0.82
C ALA A 351 -1.78 8.81 2.32
N LEU A 352 -2.97 8.33 2.71
CA LEU A 352 -3.30 8.04 4.12
C LEU A 352 -2.33 7.04 4.74
N ILE A 353 -2.10 5.91 4.05
CA ILE A 353 -1.14 4.87 4.45
C ILE A 353 0.27 5.46 4.51
N ALA A 354 0.68 6.27 3.51
CA ALA A 354 1.97 6.92 3.49
C ALA A 354 2.17 7.91 4.65
N ARG A 355 1.14 8.69 5.04
CA ARG A 355 1.22 9.64 6.17
C ARG A 355 1.60 8.93 7.47
N VAL A 356 0.95 7.80 7.76
CA VAL A 356 1.27 6.96 8.93
C VAL A 356 2.62 6.27 8.79
N CYS A 357 2.97 5.75 7.61
CA CYS A 357 4.30 5.19 7.37
C CYS A 357 5.43 6.21 7.59
N PHE A 358 5.34 7.39 7.00
CA PHE A 358 6.39 8.41 7.10
C PHE A 358 6.43 9.10 8.47
N ALA A 359 5.37 9.04 9.29
CA ALA A 359 5.42 9.42 10.70
C ALA A 359 6.30 8.45 11.54
N ASN A 360 6.35 7.16 11.17
CA ASN A 360 7.16 6.16 11.88
C ASN A 360 8.67 6.29 11.57
N ALA A 361 9.50 6.35 12.63
CA ALA A 361 10.94 6.58 12.50
C ALA A 361 11.70 5.38 11.91
N ASP A 362 11.35 4.15 12.27
CA ASP A 362 11.98 2.95 11.72
C ASP A 362 11.58 2.73 10.25
N PHE A 363 10.33 3.05 9.87
CA PHE A 363 9.93 3.07 8.46
C PHE A 363 10.82 4.00 7.63
N ARG A 364 10.98 5.27 8.05
CA ARG A 364 11.86 6.25 7.37
C ARG A 364 13.28 5.71 7.20
N LYS A 365 13.85 5.15 8.27
CA LYS A 365 15.18 4.51 8.29
C LYS A 365 15.29 3.34 7.30
N TYR A 366 14.28 2.47 7.21
CA TYR A 366 14.29 1.38 6.22
C TYR A 366 14.17 1.89 4.78
N VAL A 367 13.26 2.81 4.46
CA VAL A 367 13.09 3.29 3.07
C VAL A 367 14.22 4.20 2.57
N LEU A 368 14.96 4.86 3.48
CA LEU A 368 16.16 5.64 3.17
C LEU A 368 17.44 4.81 3.04
N THR A 369 17.46 3.55 3.51
CA THR A 369 18.66 2.72 3.44
C THR A 369 18.98 2.38 1.97
N LYS A 370 20.15 2.79 1.49
CA LYS A 370 20.58 2.60 0.08
C LYS A 370 21.06 1.18 -0.23
N THR A 371 21.69 0.52 0.73
CA THR A 371 22.29 -0.83 0.59
C THR A 371 22.23 -1.57 1.91
N ALA A 372 22.02 -2.88 1.87
CA ALA A 372 21.99 -3.76 3.04
C ALA A 372 22.62 -5.12 2.72
N GLN A 373 23.14 -5.79 3.76
CA GLN A 373 23.74 -7.11 3.64
C GLN A 373 22.73 -8.20 4.03
N MET A 374 22.53 -9.18 3.15
CA MET A 374 21.88 -10.44 3.49
C MET A 374 22.92 -11.34 4.18
N PRO A 375 22.74 -11.73 5.45
CA PRO A 375 23.74 -12.52 6.18
C PRO A 375 23.89 -13.93 5.60
N ALA A 376 25.10 -14.46 5.69
CA ALA A 376 25.43 -15.83 5.35
C ALA A 376 24.58 -16.84 6.14
N GLN A 377 24.22 -17.94 5.48
CA GLN A 377 23.44 -19.03 6.04
C GLN A 377 24.16 -20.37 5.82
N LYS A 378 23.62 -21.45 6.38
CA LYS A 378 24.01 -22.80 5.94
C LYS A 378 23.64 -22.99 4.45
N LYS A 379 24.20 -24.04 3.80
CA LYS A 379 23.98 -24.32 2.37
C LYS A 379 22.47 -24.23 2.03
N PRO A 380 22.07 -23.53 0.95
CA PRO A 380 22.92 -23.13 -0.18
C PRO A 380 23.66 -21.78 -0.05
N LYS A 381 23.23 -20.84 0.81
CA LYS A 381 23.74 -19.44 0.77
C LYS A 381 24.88 -19.15 1.77
N ALA A 382 26.01 -19.85 1.59
CA ALA A 382 27.16 -19.80 2.50
C ALA A 382 27.91 -18.46 2.58
N GLY A 383 27.82 -17.57 1.58
CA GLY A 383 28.58 -16.32 1.52
C GLY A 383 27.84 -15.05 1.95
N GLY A 384 26.50 -15.09 2.08
CA GLY A 384 25.69 -13.86 2.09
C GLY A 384 25.76 -13.12 0.74
N PHE A 385 25.20 -11.91 0.66
CA PHE A 385 25.30 -10.99 -0.49
C PHE A 385 24.79 -9.59 -0.14
N GLN A 386 25.17 -8.57 -0.91
CA GLN A 386 24.57 -7.23 -0.81
C GLN A 386 23.28 -7.16 -1.64
N PHE A 387 22.30 -6.39 -1.15
CA PHE A 387 21.15 -5.91 -1.92
C PHE A 387 21.00 -4.40 -1.76
N GLN A 388 20.30 -3.76 -2.70
CA GLN A 388 20.25 -2.29 -2.85
C GLN A 388 18.82 -1.80 -3.02
N ASN A 389 18.60 -0.50 -2.81
CA ASN A 389 17.29 0.12 -2.94
C ASN A 389 16.89 0.34 -4.41
N GLU A 390 15.75 -0.21 -4.81
CA GLU A 390 15.13 0.01 -6.12
C GLU A 390 14.63 1.46 -6.29
N ASN A 391 14.20 2.12 -5.21
CA ASN A 391 13.62 3.46 -5.28
C ASN A 391 14.67 4.50 -5.65
N LYS A 392 14.67 4.95 -6.93
CA LYS A 392 15.69 5.87 -7.44
C LYS A 392 15.54 7.32 -6.97
N LEU A 393 14.45 7.67 -6.28
CA LEU A 393 14.27 9.00 -5.69
C LEU A 393 15.38 9.34 -4.66
N ILE A 394 15.76 8.40 -3.77
CA ILE A 394 16.78 8.63 -2.72
C ILE A 394 18.23 8.78 -3.24
N TYR A 395 18.42 8.64 -4.55
CA TYR A 395 19.71 8.81 -5.22
C TYR A 395 19.76 10.06 -6.12
N ASN A 396 18.60 10.56 -6.58
CA ASN A 396 18.52 11.55 -7.66
C ASN A 396 17.69 12.80 -7.32
N TYR A 397 16.94 12.81 -6.20
CA TYR A 397 16.02 13.91 -5.87
C TYR A 397 16.40 14.57 -4.53
N PRO A 398 16.79 15.85 -4.52
CA PRO A 398 17.12 16.57 -3.29
C PRO A 398 15.95 16.59 -2.29
N GLY A 399 16.24 16.25 -1.03
CA GLY A 399 15.24 16.18 0.05
C GLY A 399 14.42 14.89 0.11
N ALA A 400 14.68 13.90 -0.74
CA ALA A 400 13.92 12.64 -0.74
C ALA A 400 13.94 11.89 0.61
N LEU A 401 12.76 11.53 1.11
CA LEU A 401 12.54 10.75 2.33
C LEU A 401 12.40 9.23 2.09
N GLY A 402 12.42 8.79 0.82
CA GLY A 402 12.16 7.40 0.45
C GLY A 402 10.78 7.19 -0.16
N GLY A 403 10.18 6.03 0.12
CA GLY A 403 8.96 5.54 -0.52
C GLY A 403 9.14 4.17 -1.17
N LYS A 404 8.16 3.71 -1.95
CA LYS A 404 8.11 2.34 -2.49
C LYS A 404 7.73 2.26 -3.97
N THR A 405 8.37 1.34 -4.66
CA THR A 405 8.10 0.91 -6.05
C THR A 405 7.08 -0.23 -6.13
N GLY A 406 6.32 -0.31 -7.22
CA GLY A 406 5.54 -1.50 -7.57
C GLY A 406 5.38 -1.72 -9.08
N PHE A 407 5.24 -2.99 -9.45
CA PHE A 407 4.80 -3.43 -10.77
C PHE A 407 4.08 -4.78 -10.66
N THR A 408 2.98 -4.93 -11.39
CA THR A 408 2.41 -6.21 -11.85
C THR A 408 1.78 -5.97 -13.23
N ASP A 409 1.48 -7.02 -14.00
CA ASP A 409 0.88 -6.83 -15.32
C ASP A 409 -0.52 -6.20 -15.26
N LEU A 410 -1.29 -6.44 -14.20
CA LEU A 410 -2.60 -5.80 -13.98
C LEU A 410 -2.48 -4.36 -13.48
N ALA A 411 -1.55 -4.08 -12.55
CA ALA A 411 -1.37 -2.75 -11.95
C ALA A 411 -0.56 -1.77 -12.82
N ARG A 412 0.18 -2.28 -13.80
CA ARG A 412 1.28 -1.56 -14.46
C ARG A 412 2.24 -1.04 -13.39
N HIS A 413 2.87 0.13 -13.56
CA HIS A 413 3.72 0.71 -12.52
C HIS A 413 2.90 1.46 -11.48
N SER A 414 3.17 1.16 -10.21
CA SER A 414 2.75 1.94 -9.06
C SER A 414 3.97 2.53 -8.33
N TYR A 415 3.77 3.68 -7.70
CA TYR A 415 4.83 4.36 -6.97
C TYR A 415 4.26 5.23 -5.85
N VAL A 416 4.96 5.25 -4.73
CA VAL A 416 4.77 6.24 -3.66
C VAL A 416 6.14 6.80 -3.32
N GLY A 417 6.30 8.12 -3.28
CA GLY A 417 7.54 8.77 -2.91
C GLY A 417 7.29 10.06 -2.15
N ALA A 418 8.15 10.37 -1.18
CA ALA A 418 8.05 11.59 -0.40
C ALA A 418 9.39 12.35 -0.35
N ALA A 419 9.31 13.65 -0.14
CA ALA A 419 10.46 14.53 0.00
C ALA A 419 10.14 15.73 0.90
N THR A 420 11.19 16.36 1.44
CA THR A 420 11.10 17.60 2.22
C THR A 420 11.91 18.71 1.55
N ARG A 421 11.33 19.90 1.40
CA ARG A 421 12.02 21.13 1.00
C ARG A 421 11.55 22.27 1.89
N ASN A 422 12.48 23.04 2.46
CA ASN A 422 12.19 24.21 3.30
C ASN A 422 11.17 23.92 4.43
N GLY A 423 11.34 22.79 5.13
CA GLY A 423 10.43 22.30 6.17
C GLY A 423 9.16 21.61 5.66
N ARG A 424 8.60 22.04 4.52
CA ARG A 424 7.42 21.42 3.90
C ARG A 424 7.73 20.01 3.43
N THR A 425 6.87 19.04 3.75
CA THR A 425 7.07 17.62 3.41
C THR A 425 5.90 17.08 2.60
N LEU A 426 6.17 16.75 1.34
CA LEU A 426 5.15 16.29 0.40
C LEU A 426 5.29 14.79 0.09
N VAL A 427 4.16 14.15 -0.21
CA VAL A 427 4.08 12.82 -0.81
C VAL A 427 3.41 12.89 -2.18
N ALA A 428 3.88 12.08 -3.12
CA ALA A 428 3.20 11.79 -4.38
C ALA A 428 2.88 10.30 -4.44
N THR A 429 1.62 9.97 -4.77
CA THR A 429 1.15 8.61 -5.05
C THR A 429 0.79 8.49 -6.54
N VAL A 430 1.10 7.35 -7.15
CA VAL A 430 0.99 7.09 -8.59
C VAL A 430 0.54 5.65 -8.81
N LEU A 431 -0.48 5.45 -9.64
CA LEU A 431 -1.03 4.13 -9.99
C LEU A 431 -1.32 4.02 -11.49
N GLY A 432 -1.21 2.81 -12.05
CA GLY A 432 -1.51 2.54 -13.46
C GLY A 432 -0.59 3.23 -14.45
N ALA A 433 0.65 3.54 -14.07
CA ALA A 433 1.61 4.25 -14.91
C ALA A 433 2.41 3.30 -15.82
N GLU A 434 2.93 3.83 -16.93
CA GLU A 434 3.86 3.12 -17.81
C GLU A 434 5.32 3.49 -17.52
N ALA A 435 6.25 2.68 -18.04
CA ALA A 435 7.69 2.91 -17.87
C ALA A 435 8.25 4.03 -18.77
N ARG A 436 7.45 4.56 -19.71
CA ARG A 436 7.87 5.51 -20.75
C ARG A 436 6.78 6.56 -21.03
N PRO A 437 7.14 7.84 -21.29
CA PRO A 437 8.50 8.37 -21.44
C PRO A 437 9.30 8.36 -20.12
N LEU A 438 8.60 8.62 -19.01
CA LEU A 438 9.12 8.64 -17.64
C LEU A 438 8.78 7.34 -16.90
N ARG A 439 9.67 6.85 -16.04
CA ARG A 439 9.41 5.74 -15.09
C ARG A 439 8.51 6.20 -13.94
N GLY A 440 7.90 5.27 -13.21
CA GLY A 440 7.01 5.61 -12.07
C GLY A 440 7.63 6.53 -11.02
N TRP A 441 8.92 6.38 -10.71
CA TRP A 441 9.64 7.26 -9.77
C TRP A 441 9.91 8.67 -10.35
N GLU A 442 10.08 8.79 -11.66
CA GLU A 442 10.26 10.07 -12.38
C GLU A 442 8.93 10.82 -12.49
N GLN A 443 7.83 10.08 -12.68
CA GLN A 443 6.47 10.63 -12.62
C GLN A 443 6.12 11.11 -11.20
N GLY A 444 6.51 10.35 -10.16
CA GLY A 444 6.42 10.80 -8.76
C GLY A 444 7.30 12.03 -8.45
N ALA A 445 8.52 12.09 -8.97
CA ALA A 445 9.40 13.26 -8.81
C ALA A 445 8.81 14.52 -9.45
N ALA A 446 8.26 14.42 -10.66
CA ALA A 446 7.61 15.54 -11.35
C ALA A 446 6.36 16.05 -10.60
N LEU A 447 5.62 15.15 -9.92
CA LEU A 447 4.50 15.53 -9.04
C LEU A 447 4.97 16.21 -7.76
N LEU A 448 6.09 15.77 -7.17
CA LEU A 448 6.68 16.46 -6.02
C LEU A 448 7.19 17.85 -6.42
N ASP A 449 7.86 18.00 -7.57
CA ASP A 449 8.31 19.31 -8.07
C ASP A 449 7.14 20.26 -8.34
N TRP A 450 6.05 19.75 -8.93
CA TRP A 450 4.80 20.52 -9.07
C TRP A 450 4.20 20.90 -7.72
N GLY A 451 4.07 19.96 -6.77
CA GLY A 451 3.54 20.27 -5.44
C GLY A 451 4.38 21.29 -4.67
N PHE A 452 5.70 21.28 -4.85
CA PHE A 452 6.61 22.27 -4.25
C PHE A 452 6.56 23.66 -4.92
N SER A 453 6.00 23.79 -6.13
CA SER A 453 5.79 25.10 -6.78
C SER A 453 4.49 25.78 -6.34
N LEU A 454 3.56 25.04 -5.73
CA LEU A 454 2.33 25.59 -5.15
C LEU A 454 2.61 26.25 -3.79
N PRO A 455 1.92 27.35 -3.45
CA PRO A 455 2.07 27.98 -2.13
C PRO A 455 1.59 27.07 -0.98
N ALA A 456 1.92 27.45 0.25
CA ALA A 456 1.29 26.86 1.44
C ALA A 456 -0.20 27.23 1.47
N GLY A 457 -1.07 26.36 2.00
CA GLY A 457 -2.53 26.55 1.95
C GLY A 457 -3.18 26.23 0.60
N ALA A 458 -2.41 25.97 -0.46
CA ALA A 458 -2.96 25.50 -1.74
C ALA A 458 -3.49 24.08 -1.60
N SER A 459 -4.82 23.93 -1.64
CA SER A 459 -5.50 22.69 -1.28
C SER A 459 -6.82 22.51 -2.05
N VAL A 460 -7.19 21.25 -2.29
CA VAL A 460 -8.50 20.81 -2.81
C VAL A 460 -9.20 19.79 -1.91
N GLY A 461 -8.65 19.53 -0.72
CA GLY A 461 -9.15 18.55 0.23
C GLY A 461 -8.12 18.23 1.31
N LYS A 462 -8.38 17.20 2.12
CA LYS A 462 -7.44 16.73 3.14
C LYS A 462 -7.39 15.22 3.24
N LEU A 463 -6.23 14.69 3.61
CA LEU A 463 -6.05 13.36 4.16
C LEU A 463 -6.68 13.35 5.57
N VAL A 464 -7.85 12.72 5.70
CA VAL A 464 -8.56 12.56 6.99
C VAL A 464 -7.66 11.92 8.05
N THR A 465 -7.90 12.24 9.32
CA THR A 465 -7.20 11.60 10.44
C THR A 465 -7.97 10.39 10.98
N PRO A 466 -7.32 9.43 11.66
CA PRO A 466 -8.00 8.29 12.28
C PRO A 466 -9.08 8.71 13.29
N GLU A 467 -8.90 9.85 13.95
CA GLU A 467 -9.84 10.43 14.91
C GLU A 467 -11.10 10.96 14.20
N GLU A 468 -10.95 11.59 13.03
CA GLU A 468 -12.08 12.03 12.19
C GLU A 468 -12.85 10.82 11.64
N VAL A 469 -12.15 9.74 11.27
CA VAL A 469 -12.75 8.48 10.80
C VAL A 469 -13.53 7.79 11.91
N ALA A 470 -13.01 7.78 13.15
CA ALA A 470 -13.69 7.24 14.32
C ALA A 470 -14.95 8.06 14.66
N ALA A 471 -14.84 9.39 14.75
CA ALA A 471 -15.97 10.28 15.03
C ALA A 471 -17.09 10.16 13.97
N ALA A 472 -16.74 10.02 12.69
CA ALA A 472 -17.71 9.78 11.62
C ALA A 472 -18.42 8.41 11.75
N ALA A 473 -17.71 7.37 12.21
CA ALA A 473 -18.31 6.06 12.46
C ALA A 473 -19.26 6.08 13.67
N GLU A 474 -18.87 6.75 14.76
CA GLU A 474 -19.73 6.94 15.94
C GLU A 474 -21.00 7.73 15.59
N ALA A 475 -20.86 8.86 14.88
CA ALA A 475 -22.00 9.66 14.43
C ALA A 475 -22.95 8.89 13.50
N SER A 476 -22.43 7.99 12.65
CA SER A 476 -23.25 7.11 11.80
C SER A 476 -23.95 5.98 12.57
N SER A 477 -23.43 5.60 13.74
CA SER A 477 -24.08 4.62 14.63
C SER A 477 -25.19 5.25 15.52
N ALA A 478 -25.06 6.54 15.82
CA ALA A 478 -25.99 7.30 16.66
C ALA A 478 -27.26 7.71 15.90
N THR A 479 -28.11 6.73 15.58
CA THR A 479 -29.50 7.02 15.19
C THR A 479 -30.21 7.71 16.35
N PRO A 480 -30.93 8.83 16.16
CA PRO A 480 -31.68 9.46 17.24
C PRO A 480 -32.74 8.51 17.80
N GLU A 481 -32.85 8.42 19.13
CA GLU A 481 -34.05 7.87 19.75
C GLU A 481 -35.23 8.75 19.36
N SER A 482 -36.16 8.21 18.57
CA SER A 482 -37.41 8.89 18.21
C SER A 482 -38.17 9.26 19.47
N THR A 483 -38.04 10.52 19.90
CA THR A 483 -38.75 11.05 21.06
C THR A 483 -40.24 11.07 20.74
N SER A 484 -40.95 10.04 21.20
CA SER A 484 -42.39 9.88 20.98
C SER A 484 -43.13 10.97 21.75
N ALA A 485 -43.38 12.09 21.08
CA ALA A 485 -44.19 13.17 21.61
C ALA A 485 -45.62 12.66 21.86
N GLY A 486 -46.05 12.66 23.11
CA GLY A 486 -47.30 12.05 23.54
C GLY A 486 -48.53 12.74 22.94
N GLY A 487 -49.08 12.17 21.86
CA GLY A 487 -50.42 12.48 21.35
C GLY A 487 -51.42 11.45 21.87
N GLY A 488 -52.35 11.88 22.73
CA GLY A 488 -53.44 11.02 23.20
C GLY A 488 -54.48 10.76 22.11
N GLY A 489 -54.96 9.53 22.00
CA GLY A 489 -56.04 9.11 21.11
C GLY A 489 -56.66 7.79 21.60
N GLU A 490 -57.99 7.70 21.57
CA GLU A 490 -58.76 6.67 22.29
C GLU A 490 -58.46 5.21 21.96
N ALA A 491 -58.64 4.36 22.97
CA ALA A 491 -58.63 2.91 22.82
C ALA A 491 -59.98 2.40 22.27
N VAL A 492 -59.94 1.49 21.30
CA VAL A 492 -61.10 0.69 20.87
C VAL A 492 -60.73 -0.79 20.97
N GLN A 493 -61.47 -1.55 21.78
CA GLN A 493 -61.30 -2.99 21.91
C GLN A 493 -62.17 -3.73 20.89
N ALA A 494 -61.53 -4.57 20.07
CA ALA A 494 -62.16 -5.69 19.36
C ALA A 494 -61.14 -6.84 19.31
N ALA A 495 -61.23 -7.81 20.23
CA ALA A 495 -62.07 -9.00 20.11
C ALA A 495 -61.43 -10.11 19.26
N HIS A 496 -60.87 -11.13 19.93
CA HIS A 496 -60.41 -12.36 19.30
C HIS A 496 -61.59 -13.25 18.88
N PRO A 497 -61.51 -13.91 17.72
CA PRO A 497 -62.12 -15.21 17.50
C PRO A 497 -61.06 -16.33 17.55
N SER A 498 -61.42 -17.48 18.12
CA SER A 498 -60.59 -18.69 18.13
C SER A 498 -60.48 -19.34 16.74
N GLY A 499 -59.44 -20.14 16.51
CA GLY A 499 -59.22 -20.86 15.24
C GLY A 499 -60.21 -22.02 14.99
N PRO A 500 -59.99 -22.78 13.90
CA PRO A 500 -59.52 -24.15 14.17
C PRO A 500 -58.38 -24.64 13.26
N THR A 501 -57.91 -25.84 13.60
CA THR A 501 -56.86 -26.65 12.97
C THR A 501 -57.01 -26.90 11.47
N GLY A 502 -55.89 -26.89 10.73
CA GLY A 502 -55.79 -27.43 9.38
C GLY A 502 -54.39 -27.99 9.09
N LEU A 503 -54.30 -29.27 8.73
CA LEU A 503 -53.03 -29.95 8.39
C LEU A 503 -52.68 -29.73 6.91
N THR A 504 -51.42 -29.38 6.61
CA THR A 504 -50.77 -29.80 5.36
C THR A 504 -49.29 -30.12 5.58
N VAL A 505 -48.90 -31.35 5.24
CA VAL A 505 -47.51 -31.79 5.20
C VAL A 505 -47.12 -31.96 3.73
N VAL A 506 -46.10 -31.23 3.24
CA VAL A 506 -45.09 -31.63 2.23
C VAL A 506 -44.03 -30.53 2.15
N ALA A 507 -42.82 -30.75 2.71
CA ALA A 507 -41.61 -29.95 2.43
C ALA A 507 -40.29 -30.56 2.97
N ALA A 508 -40.18 -31.89 3.15
CA ALA A 508 -39.11 -32.49 3.97
C ALA A 508 -38.35 -33.70 3.37
N VAL A 509 -38.43 -33.95 2.06
CA VAL A 509 -37.75 -35.11 1.42
C VAL A 509 -37.10 -34.71 0.09
N SER A 510 -36.03 -33.91 0.13
CA SER A 510 -35.26 -33.56 -1.09
C SER A 510 -33.74 -33.37 -0.92
N VAL A 511 -33.20 -33.50 0.30
CA VAL A 511 -31.76 -33.18 0.59
C VAL A 511 -30.91 -34.44 0.85
N ALA A 512 -31.51 -35.57 1.24
CA ALA A 512 -30.76 -36.78 1.62
C ALA A 512 -30.22 -37.61 0.43
N ALA A 513 -30.81 -37.48 -0.77
CA ALA A 513 -30.51 -38.35 -1.92
C ALA A 513 -29.27 -37.93 -2.73
N THR A 514 -28.84 -36.67 -2.65
CA THR A 514 -27.75 -36.12 -3.47
C THR A 514 -26.35 -36.38 -2.89
N LEU A 515 -26.25 -36.59 -1.57
CA LEU A 515 -24.96 -36.70 -0.86
C LEU A 515 -24.29 -38.10 -0.95
N THR A 516 -25.02 -39.14 -1.36
CA THR A 516 -24.50 -40.52 -1.42
C THR A 516 -24.12 -41.00 -2.83
N ALA A 517 -24.74 -40.44 -3.88
CA ALA A 517 -24.49 -40.84 -5.26
C ALA A 517 -23.11 -40.41 -5.79
N ILE A 518 -22.67 -39.19 -5.46
CA ILE A 518 -21.43 -38.59 -6.00
C ILE A 518 -20.17 -39.34 -5.54
N PRO A 519 -19.98 -39.69 -4.24
CA PRO A 519 -18.82 -40.47 -3.80
C PRO A 519 -18.74 -41.87 -4.45
N LEU A 520 -19.89 -42.52 -4.64
CA LEU A 520 -19.97 -43.86 -5.24
C LEU A 520 -19.54 -43.83 -6.72
N LEU A 521 -19.95 -42.82 -7.48
CA LEU A 521 -19.58 -42.64 -8.87
C LEU A 521 -18.07 -42.36 -9.04
N LEU A 522 -17.47 -41.60 -8.13
CA LEU A 522 -16.02 -41.35 -8.09
C LEU A 522 -15.22 -42.63 -7.76
N LEU A 523 -15.69 -43.44 -6.81
CA LEU A 523 -15.06 -44.73 -6.49
C LEU A 523 -15.12 -45.73 -7.66
N LEU A 524 -16.24 -45.79 -8.39
CA LEU A 524 -16.41 -46.67 -9.55
C LEU A 524 -15.56 -46.24 -10.75
N THR A 525 -15.42 -44.93 -10.99
CA THR A 525 -14.57 -44.39 -12.07
C THR A 525 -13.08 -44.59 -11.78
N GLN A 526 -12.61 -44.32 -10.55
CA GLN A 526 -11.23 -44.62 -10.15
C GLN A 526 -10.89 -46.12 -10.26
N ARG A 527 -11.81 -47.02 -9.85
CA ARG A 527 -11.64 -48.47 -10.02
C ARG A 527 -11.53 -48.89 -11.50
N ARG A 528 -12.28 -48.25 -12.41
CA ARG A 528 -12.16 -48.47 -13.87
C ARG A 528 -10.84 -47.96 -14.44
N GLN A 529 -10.34 -46.81 -13.98
CA GLN A 529 -9.04 -46.27 -14.43
C GLN A 529 -7.87 -47.16 -13.99
N ARG A 530 -7.81 -47.61 -12.73
CA ARG A 530 -6.72 -48.49 -12.25
C ARG A 530 -6.67 -49.81 -13.03
N ARG A 531 -7.82 -50.40 -13.41
CA ARG A 531 -7.87 -51.61 -14.25
C ARG A 531 -7.39 -51.41 -15.71
N ARG A 532 -7.22 -50.16 -16.17
CA ARG A 532 -6.66 -49.84 -17.50
C ARG A 532 -5.15 -49.55 -17.48
N GLN A 533 -4.51 -49.53 -16.31
CA GLN A 533 -3.10 -49.19 -16.13
C GLN A 533 -2.22 -50.39 -15.71
N SER A 534 -2.78 -51.59 -15.63
CA SER A 534 -2.02 -52.83 -15.43
C SER A 534 -1.36 -53.28 -16.75
N PRO A 535 -0.03 -53.36 -16.85
CA PRO A 535 0.64 -53.91 -18.03
C PRO A 535 0.42 -55.43 -18.11
N PRO A 536 0.42 -56.03 -19.31
CA PRO A 536 0.27 -57.48 -19.47
C PRO A 536 1.51 -58.22 -18.97
N HIS A 537 1.31 -59.29 -18.20
CA HIS A 537 2.40 -60.19 -17.79
C HIS A 537 3.02 -60.87 -19.03
N GLN A 538 4.34 -60.79 -19.15
CA GLN A 538 5.11 -61.68 -20.02
C GLN A 538 5.02 -63.12 -19.48
N ARG A 539 4.87 -64.11 -20.37
CA ARG A 539 5.05 -65.53 -20.04
C ARG A 539 6.54 -65.86 -20.11
N PRO A 540 7.07 -66.75 -19.24
CA PRO A 540 8.38 -67.34 -19.46
C PRO A 540 8.34 -68.29 -20.67
N SER A 541 9.43 -68.30 -21.45
CA SER A 541 9.71 -69.40 -22.38
C SER A 541 10.25 -70.62 -21.63
N ALA A 542 10.04 -71.80 -22.20
CA ALA A 542 10.82 -73.00 -21.89
C ALA A 542 12.06 -73.08 -22.80
#